data_AF-A0A961GLW6-F1
#
_entry.id   AF-A0A961GLW6-F1
#
_cell.length_a   1.000
_cell.length_b   1.000
_cell.length_c   1.000
_cell.angle_alpha   90.00
_cell.angle_beta   90.00
_cell.angle_gamma   90.00
#
_symmetry.space_group_name_H-M   'P 1'
#
loop_
_entity.id
_entity.type
_entity.pdbx_description
1 polymer ?
#
loop_
_entity_poly.entity_id
_entity_poly.type
_entity_poly.pdbx_seq_one_letter_code
_entity_poly.pdbx_strand_id
1 'polypeptide(L)'
;CTMAALPAMLVTGPWLTVPLLAGAIAAVAYSLVAWRRSTEAERREQEALDAVGARSYLAFQVSRVNELVASETQRRQLMAAASDHRKALTRWEVLAGDVPADWALEHRREIAEAHAALRRALGVTGAMPLTVDADAGESGASETQAAVRQHLGRLRHLGAGGESFPAFLDDPFVDLDPAQKVELLGVAAQASRQQQIVVLTDDPAVVHWARLECISGDLALVEPAGRSRADETSASKRSRHVAA
;
A
#
# COMPACT_ATOMS: atom_id res chain seq x y z
N CYS A 1 66.67 15.23 -9.94
CA CYS A 1 67.13 15.98 -8.76
C CYS A 1 68.64 15.86 -8.48
N THR A 2 69.49 15.73 -9.50
CA THR A 2 70.96 15.58 -9.32
C THR A 2 71.75 16.86 -9.57
N MET A 3 71.12 17.96 -10.05
CA MET A 3 71.85 19.19 -10.40
C MET A 3 72.16 20.14 -9.24
N ALA A 4 71.60 19.92 -8.04
CA ALA A 4 71.85 20.80 -6.89
C ALA A 4 73.05 20.38 -6.01
N ALA A 5 73.65 19.21 -6.25
CA ALA A 5 74.66 18.65 -5.35
C ALA A 5 76.09 19.22 -5.56
N LEU A 6 76.38 19.80 -6.72
CA LEU A 6 77.73 20.27 -7.07
C LEU A 6 78.15 21.60 -6.41
N PRO A 7 77.31 22.65 -6.26
CA PRO A 7 77.77 23.91 -5.67
C PRO A 7 77.87 23.88 -4.13
N ALA A 8 77.17 22.96 -3.46
CA ALA A 8 77.23 22.83 -2.01
C ALA A 8 78.56 22.24 -1.49
N MET A 9 79.29 21.52 -2.33
CA MET A 9 80.55 20.86 -1.95
C MET A 9 81.74 21.83 -1.81
N LEU A 10 81.63 23.06 -2.35
CA LEU A 10 82.70 24.07 -2.27
C LEU A 10 82.63 24.98 -1.03
N VAL A 11 81.49 25.10 -0.36
CA VAL A 11 81.28 26.11 0.71
C VAL A 11 81.22 25.51 2.11
N THR A 12 80.87 24.22 2.24
CA THR A 12 80.79 23.51 3.52
C THR A 12 81.72 22.31 3.48
N GLY A 13 82.70 22.26 4.39
CA GLY A 13 83.68 21.18 4.46
C GLY A 13 83.05 19.78 4.47
N PRO A 14 83.79 18.76 4.00
CA PRO A 14 83.27 17.40 3.74
C PRO A 14 82.62 16.71 4.95
N TRP A 15 82.85 17.22 6.17
CA TRP A 15 82.26 16.71 7.40
C TRP A 15 80.74 16.96 7.52
N LEU A 16 80.19 18.01 6.91
CA LEU A 16 78.77 18.33 7.00
C LEU A 16 77.93 17.71 5.88
N THR A 17 78.53 17.44 4.71
CA THR A 17 77.84 16.89 3.54
C THR A 17 77.58 15.40 3.68
N VAL A 18 78.51 14.66 4.29
CA VAL A 18 78.40 13.21 4.52
C VAL A 18 77.16 12.81 5.34
N PRO A 19 76.87 13.39 6.54
CA PRO A 19 75.69 13.00 7.30
C PRO A 19 74.38 13.41 6.62
N LEU A 20 74.37 14.52 5.89
CA LEU A 20 73.18 14.99 5.17
C LEU A 20 72.86 14.08 3.98
N LEU A 21 73.88 13.67 3.23
CA LEU A 21 73.77 12.71 2.14
C LEU A 21 73.36 11.32 2.66
N ALA A 22 73.93 10.88 3.78
CA ALA A 22 73.53 9.63 4.44
C ALA A 22 72.06 9.66 4.90
N GLY A 23 71.60 10.78 5.48
CA GLY A 23 70.21 10.97 5.87
C GLY A 23 69.25 10.94 4.66
N ALA A 24 69.62 11.58 3.56
CA ALA A 24 68.83 11.56 2.33
C ALA A 24 68.73 10.13 1.74
N ILE A 25 69.84 9.38 1.73
CA ILE A 25 69.84 7.98 1.29
C ILE A 25 68.95 7.12 2.21
N ALA A 26 69.03 7.30 3.52
CA ALA A 26 68.20 6.58 4.48
C ALA A 26 66.71 6.88 4.30
N ALA A 27 66.33 8.13 4.07
CA ALA A 27 64.94 8.52 3.81
C ALA A 27 64.39 7.91 2.52
N VAL A 28 65.20 7.89 1.45
CA VAL A 28 64.84 7.23 0.18
C VAL A 28 64.70 5.72 0.37
N ALA A 29 65.65 5.10 1.07
CA ALA A 29 65.59 3.66 1.38
C ALA A 29 64.35 3.31 2.20
N TYR A 30 64.01 4.11 3.21
CA TYR A 30 62.81 3.93 4.02
C TYR A 30 61.53 4.04 3.18
N SER A 31 61.45 5.05 2.29
CA SER A 31 60.32 5.22 1.38
C SER A 31 60.14 4.01 0.45
N LEU A 32 61.23 3.48 -0.11
CA LEU A 32 61.19 2.28 -0.95
C LEU A 32 60.75 1.04 -0.19
N VAL A 33 61.18 0.87 1.06
CA VAL A 33 60.74 -0.25 1.91
C VAL A 33 59.26 -0.11 2.27
N ALA A 34 58.81 1.10 2.61
CA ALA A 34 57.40 1.37 2.88
C ALA A 34 56.51 1.07 1.66
N TRP A 35 56.96 1.47 0.46
CA TRP A 35 56.26 1.19 -0.79
C TRP A 35 56.26 -0.30 -1.16
N ARG A 36 57.36 -1.01 -0.89
CA ARG A 36 57.42 -2.48 -1.04
C ARG A 36 56.48 -3.19 -0.06
N ARG A 37 56.35 -2.69 1.16
CA ARG A 37 55.42 -3.26 2.15
C ARG A 37 53.96 -3.02 1.78
N SER A 38 53.63 -1.85 1.22
CA SER A 38 52.25 -1.56 0.78
C SER A 38 51.86 -2.43 -0.41
N THR A 39 52.73 -2.56 -1.41
CA THR A 39 52.48 -3.40 -2.59
C THR A 39 52.35 -4.89 -2.25
N GLU A 40 53.14 -5.39 -1.30
CA GLU A 40 53.00 -6.77 -0.82
C GLU A 40 51.72 -6.98 -0.01
N ALA A 41 51.27 -5.97 0.75
CA ALA A 41 50.00 -6.03 1.47
C ALA A 41 48.80 -6.01 0.50
N GLU A 42 48.84 -5.15 -0.52
CA GLU A 42 47.85 -5.10 -1.60
C GLU A 42 47.78 -6.43 -2.35
N ARG A 43 48.93 -7.06 -2.67
CA ARG A 43 48.93 -8.36 -3.35
C ARG A 43 48.26 -9.46 -2.53
N ARG A 44 48.55 -9.52 -1.22
CA ARG A 44 47.92 -10.51 -0.32
C ARG A 44 46.41 -10.27 -0.15
N GLU A 45 45.99 -9.01 -0.12
CA GLU A 45 44.57 -8.66 -0.10
C GLU A 45 43.88 -9.10 -1.39
N GLN A 46 44.49 -8.83 -2.55
CA GLN A 46 43.98 -9.24 -3.86
C GLN A 46 43.90 -10.78 -3.98
N GLU A 47 44.94 -11.50 -3.57
CA GLU A 47 44.97 -12.97 -3.55
C GLU A 47 43.84 -13.55 -2.68
N ALA A 48 43.55 -12.94 -1.52
CA ALA A 48 42.46 -13.36 -0.64
C ALA A 48 41.07 -13.03 -1.21
N LEU A 49 40.94 -11.90 -1.91
CA LEU A 49 39.70 -11.46 -2.57
C LEU A 49 39.39 -12.31 -3.81
N ASP A 50 40.41 -12.68 -4.61
CA ASP A 50 40.30 -13.57 -5.76
C ASP A 50 39.87 -14.99 -5.36
N ALA A 51 40.36 -15.50 -4.22
CA ALA A 51 39.93 -16.78 -3.67
C ALA A 51 38.42 -16.84 -3.35
N VAL A 52 37.78 -15.68 -3.13
CA VAL A 52 36.35 -15.54 -2.82
C VAL A 52 35.59 -14.93 -4.02
N GLY A 53 36.27 -14.67 -5.14
CA GLY A 53 35.67 -14.11 -6.36
C GLY A 53 35.17 -12.67 -6.22
N ALA A 54 35.63 -11.92 -5.21
CA ALA A 54 35.22 -10.55 -4.96
C ALA A 54 36.25 -9.57 -5.55
N ARG A 55 35.82 -8.62 -6.39
CA ARG A 55 36.74 -7.67 -7.07
C ARG A 55 37.24 -6.52 -6.20
N SER A 56 36.64 -6.29 -5.03
CA SER A 56 37.09 -5.31 -4.04
C SER A 56 36.48 -5.58 -2.66
N TYR A 57 37.17 -5.15 -1.61
CA TYR A 57 36.70 -5.25 -0.23
C TYR A 57 35.36 -4.52 -0.02
N LEU A 58 35.19 -3.34 -0.65
CA LEU A 58 33.95 -2.59 -0.60
C LEU A 58 32.79 -3.34 -1.26
N ALA A 59 33.02 -3.99 -2.42
CA ALA A 59 32.00 -4.78 -3.10
C ALA A 59 31.60 -6.02 -2.28
N PHE A 60 32.56 -6.67 -1.61
CA PHE A 60 32.29 -7.77 -0.69
C PHE A 60 31.41 -7.32 0.48
N GLN A 61 31.73 -6.18 1.10
CA GLN A 61 30.98 -5.67 2.24
C GLN A 61 29.56 -5.20 1.87
N VAL A 62 29.39 -4.57 0.69
CA VAL A 62 28.05 -4.22 0.15
C VAL A 62 27.24 -5.47 -0.20
N SER A 63 27.86 -6.49 -0.79
CA SER A 63 27.19 -7.76 -1.11
C SER A 63 26.68 -8.47 0.15
N ARG A 64 27.50 -8.53 1.21
CA ARG A 64 27.12 -9.16 2.47
C ARG A 64 25.97 -8.42 3.16
N VAL A 65 25.99 -7.08 3.15
CA VAL A 65 24.89 -6.28 3.70
C VAL A 65 23.61 -6.49 2.89
N ASN A 66 23.70 -6.54 1.55
CA ASN A 66 22.54 -6.83 0.70
C ASN A 66 21.97 -8.23 0.97
N GLU A 67 22.80 -9.23 1.21
CA GLU A 67 22.35 -10.60 1.54
C GLU A 67 21.63 -10.67 2.89
N LEU A 68 22.17 -9.99 3.92
CA LEU A 68 21.51 -9.86 5.22
C LEU A 68 20.16 -9.13 5.13
N VAL A 69 20.10 -8.00 4.42
CA VAL A 69 18.86 -7.23 4.23
C VAL A 69 17.85 -8.00 3.38
N ALA A 70 18.30 -8.70 2.34
CA ALA A 70 17.46 -9.55 1.51
C ALA A 70 16.86 -10.70 2.33
N SER A 71 17.66 -11.36 3.17
CA SER A 71 17.19 -12.46 4.02
C SER A 71 16.14 -12.00 5.04
N GLU A 72 16.32 -10.81 5.62
CA GLU A 72 15.36 -10.27 6.59
C GLU A 72 14.07 -9.81 5.90
N THR A 73 14.19 -9.19 4.73
CA THR A 73 13.03 -8.78 3.92
C THR A 73 12.24 -10.00 3.45
N GLN A 74 12.92 -11.04 2.98
CA GLN A 74 12.30 -12.31 2.57
C GLN A 74 11.59 -13.00 3.75
N ARG A 75 12.23 -13.05 4.93
CA ARG A 75 11.60 -13.57 6.16
C ARG A 75 10.36 -12.77 6.54
N ARG A 76 10.42 -11.44 6.47
CA ARG A 76 9.26 -10.57 6.75
C ARG A 76 8.12 -10.80 5.77
N GLN A 77 8.42 -10.94 4.48
CA GLN A 77 7.41 -11.24 3.45
C GLN A 77 6.75 -12.61 3.68
N LEU A 78 7.52 -13.65 4.00
CA LEU A 78 6.95 -14.97 4.32
C LEU A 78 6.04 -14.94 5.55
N MET A 79 6.43 -14.22 6.61
CA MET A 79 5.59 -14.06 7.80
C MET A 79 4.33 -13.24 7.53
N ALA A 80 4.42 -12.20 6.70
CA ALA A 80 3.27 -11.42 6.25
C ALA A 80 2.31 -12.29 5.43
N ALA A 81 2.80 -13.01 4.43
CA ALA A 81 2.01 -13.92 3.61
C ALA A 81 1.30 -15.01 4.46
N ALA A 82 2.00 -15.60 5.44
CA ALA A 82 1.40 -16.57 6.35
C ALA A 82 0.34 -15.95 7.26
N SER A 83 0.56 -14.72 7.75
CA SER A 83 -0.43 -13.97 8.51
C SER A 83 -1.67 -13.66 7.68
N ASP A 84 -1.49 -13.21 6.45
CA ASP A 84 -2.59 -12.84 5.57
C ASP A 84 -3.37 -14.08 5.11
N HIS A 85 -2.69 -15.20 4.88
CA HIS A 85 -3.34 -16.49 4.65
C HIS A 85 -4.23 -16.91 5.83
N ARG A 86 -3.73 -16.82 7.08
CA ARG A 86 -4.55 -17.09 8.27
C ARG A 86 -5.77 -16.17 8.37
N LYS A 87 -5.57 -14.85 8.16
CA LYS A 87 -6.68 -13.88 8.16
C LYS A 87 -7.72 -14.19 7.07
N ALA A 88 -7.27 -14.58 5.88
CA ALA A 88 -8.15 -14.94 4.79
C ALA A 88 -8.99 -16.19 5.13
N LEU A 89 -8.37 -17.21 5.72
CA LEU A 89 -9.07 -18.42 6.17
C LEU A 89 -10.11 -18.11 7.27
N THR A 90 -9.76 -17.29 8.26
CA THR A 90 -10.74 -16.88 9.29
C THR A 90 -11.91 -16.10 8.68
N ARG A 91 -11.65 -15.19 7.74
CA ARG A 91 -12.73 -14.46 7.04
C ARG A 91 -13.59 -15.39 6.19
N TRP A 92 -12.96 -16.37 5.55
CA TRP A 92 -13.67 -17.38 4.78
C TRP A 92 -14.58 -18.22 5.66
N GLU A 93 -14.10 -18.68 6.82
CA GLU A 93 -14.90 -19.42 7.81
C GLU A 93 -16.11 -18.62 8.29
N VAL A 94 -15.95 -17.31 8.53
CA VAL A 94 -17.08 -16.43 8.89
C VAL A 94 -18.12 -16.32 7.76
N LEU A 95 -17.69 -16.33 6.49
CA LEU A 95 -18.56 -16.13 5.34
C LEU A 95 -19.22 -17.43 4.84
N ALA A 96 -18.47 -18.53 4.81
CA ALA A 96 -18.86 -19.81 4.22
C ALA A 96 -19.13 -20.91 5.26
N GLY A 97 -18.86 -20.66 6.54
CA GLY A 97 -19.00 -21.64 7.61
C GLY A 97 -18.05 -22.83 7.43
N ASP A 98 -18.60 -24.04 7.51
CA ASP A 98 -17.86 -25.31 7.48
C ASP A 98 -17.34 -25.72 6.09
N VAL A 99 -17.50 -24.88 5.06
CA VAL A 99 -17.05 -25.20 3.69
C VAL A 99 -15.54 -24.93 3.55
N PRO A 100 -14.70 -25.94 3.20
CA PRO A 100 -13.27 -25.72 2.99
C PRO A 100 -12.99 -24.81 1.78
N ALA A 101 -12.05 -23.87 1.93
CA ALA A 101 -11.68 -22.93 0.87
C ALA A 101 -11.14 -23.62 -0.39
N ASP A 102 -10.34 -24.68 -0.23
CA ASP A 102 -9.74 -25.42 -1.34
C ASP A 102 -10.82 -26.11 -2.19
N TRP A 103 -11.81 -26.73 -1.54
CA TRP A 103 -12.96 -27.33 -2.22
C TRP A 103 -13.76 -26.29 -3.01
N ALA A 104 -14.01 -25.11 -2.41
CA ALA A 104 -14.75 -24.03 -3.07
C ALA A 104 -13.99 -23.45 -4.27
N LEU A 105 -12.65 -23.40 -4.21
CA LEU A 105 -11.82 -22.98 -5.34
C LEU A 105 -11.84 -24.00 -6.47
N GLU A 106 -11.80 -25.30 -6.16
CA GLU A 106 -11.91 -26.38 -7.14
C GLU A 106 -13.28 -26.35 -7.84
N HIS A 107 -14.36 -26.17 -7.06
CA HIS A 107 -15.74 -26.19 -7.56
C HIS A 107 -16.25 -24.79 -7.95
N ARG A 108 -15.36 -23.80 -8.07
CA ARG A 108 -15.73 -22.39 -8.31
C ARG A 108 -16.65 -22.19 -9.53
N ARG A 109 -16.45 -22.98 -10.58
CA ARG A 109 -17.23 -22.88 -11.83
C ARG A 109 -18.65 -23.40 -11.62
N GLU A 110 -18.77 -24.56 -11.00
CA GLU A 110 -20.07 -25.17 -10.69
C GLU A 110 -20.88 -24.29 -9.74
N ILE A 111 -20.23 -23.73 -8.71
CA ILE A 111 -20.87 -22.77 -7.80
C ILE A 111 -21.35 -21.53 -8.55
N ALA A 112 -20.53 -20.98 -9.45
CA ALA A 112 -20.90 -19.81 -10.24
C ALA A 112 -22.08 -20.10 -11.19
N GLU A 113 -22.09 -21.27 -11.82
CA GLU A 113 -23.17 -21.72 -12.71
C GLU A 113 -24.48 -21.98 -11.94
N ALA A 114 -24.40 -22.67 -10.81
CA ALA A 114 -25.53 -22.91 -9.91
C ALA A 114 -26.10 -21.59 -9.37
N HIS A 115 -25.24 -20.66 -8.96
CA HIS A 115 -25.63 -19.32 -8.53
C HIS A 115 -26.31 -18.54 -9.66
N ALA A 116 -25.76 -18.57 -10.88
CA ALA A 116 -26.36 -17.93 -12.05
C ALA A 116 -27.71 -18.55 -12.43
N ALA A 117 -27.87 -19.87 -12.29
CA ALA A 117 -29.13 -20.56 -12.51
C ALA A 117 -30.18 -20.19 -11.46
N LEU A 118 -29.80 -20.18 -10.17
CA LEU A 118 -30.68 -19.75 -9.08
C LEU A 118 -31.14 -18.30 -9.27
N ARG A 119 -30.23 -17.41 -9.67
CA ARG A 119 -30.56 -16.01 -9.97
C ARG A 119 -31.53 -15.86 -11.12
N ARG A 120 -31.36 -16.62 -12.20
CA ARG A 120 -32.32 -16.67 -13.31
C ARG A 120 -33.70 -17.17 -12.85
N ALA A 121 -33.73 -18.22 -12.02
CA ALA A 121 -34.99 -18.76 -11.48
C ALA A 121 -35.71 -17.76 -10.56
N LEU A 122 -34.97 -16.96 -9.80
CA LEU A 122 -35.50 -15.89 -8.95
C LEU A 122 -35.81 -14.59 -9.72
N GLY A 123 -35.60 -14.54 -11.04
CA GLY A 123 -35.80 -13.35 -11.85
C GLY A 123 -34.83 -12.20 -11.55
N VAL A 124 -33.69 -12.50 -10.93
CA VAL A 124 -32.61 -11.55 -10.61
C VAL A 124 -31.65 -11.48 -11.80
N THR A 125 -32.05 -10.73 -12.83
CA THR A 125 -31.25 -10.47 -14.04
C THR A 125 -30.40 -9.22 -13.84
N GLY A 126 -29.18 -9.39 -13.36
CA GLY A 126 -28.23 -8.28 -13.15
C GLY A 126 -27.46 -8.47 -11.85
N ALA A 127 -26.15 -8.22 -11.89
CA ALA A 127 -25.35 -8.13 -10.67
C ALA A 127 -26.01 -7.07 -9.75
N MET A 128 -26.10 -7.35 -8.45
CA MET A 128 -26.33 -6.29 -7.45
C MET A 128 -24.97 -5.64 -7.21
N PRO A 129 -24.54 -4.81 -8.17
CA PRO A 129 -24.28 -3.43 -7.84
C PRO A 129 -25.25 -2.55 -8.65
N LEU A 130 -25.54 -1.38 -8.11
CA LEU A 130 -26.21 -0.30 -8.82
C LEU A 130 -25.26 0.28 -9.89
N THR A 131 -24.63 -0.55 -10.72
CA THR A 131 -23.84 -0.09 -11.87
C THR A 131 -24.81 0.13 -13.02
N VAL A 132 -25.23 1.38 -13.16
CA VAL A 132 -25.94 1.88 -14.34
C VAL A 132 -24.93 1.92 -15.49
N ASP A 133 -25.26 1.32 -16.64
CA ASP A 133 -24.53 1.56 -17.88
C ASP A 133 -24.59 3.06 -18.18
N ALA A 134 -23.44 3.74 -18.13
CA ALA A 134 -23.30 5.18 -18.32
C ALA A 134 -23.69 5.68 -19.73
N ASP A 135 -24.10 4.78 -20.64
CA ASP A 135 -24.52 5.07 -22.01
C ASP A 135 -26.06 5.24 -22.17
N ALA A 136 -26.84 5.06 -21.10
CA ALA A 136 -28.26 5.37 -21.14
C ALA A 136 -28.45 6.89 -20.97
N GLY A 137 -28.61 7.61 -22.09
CA GLY A 137 -28.85 9.05 -22.14
C GLY A 137 -30.06 9.52 -21.31
N GLU A 138 -30.31 10.84 -21.27
CA GLU A 138 -31.25 11.55 -20.37
C GLU A 138 -32.66 10.94 -20.19
N SER A 139 -33.13 10.08 -21.11
CA SER A 139 -34.39 9.32 -20.96
C SER A 139 -34.30 8.11 -20.00
N GLY A 140 -33.11 7.55 -19.78
CA GLY A 140 -32.88 6.37 -18.93
C GLY A 140 -32.92 6.63 -17.43
N ALA A 141 -32.69 7.87 -16.98
CA ALA A 141 -32.72 8.22 -15.56
C ALA A 141 -34.11 7.99 -14.93
N SER A 142 -35.18 8.41 -15.62
CA SER A 142 -36.56 8.22 -15.17
C SER A 142 -36.96 6.73 -15.13
N GLU A 143 -36.57 5.96 -16.14
CA GLU A 143 -36.80 4.51 -16.18
C GLU A 143 -36.04 3.78 -15.07
N THR A 144 -34.81 4.20 -14.80
CA THR A 144 -33.97 3.65 -13.71
C THR A 144 -34.60 3.92 -12.34
N GLN A 145 -35.06 5.15 -12.09
CA GLN A 145 -35.78 5.49 -10.86
C GLN A 145 -37.07 4.66 -10.70
N ALA A 146 -37.82 4.46 -11.79
CA ALA A 146 -39.02 3.62 -11.77
C ALA A 146 -38.69 2.15 -11.45
N ALA A 147 -37.63 1.61 -12.05
CA ALA A 147 -37.17 0.24 -11.81
C ALA A 147 -36.70 0.03 -10.36
N VAL A 148 -35.93 0.98 -9.79
CA VAL A 148 -35.50 0.96 -8.39
C VAL A 148 -36.71 1.00 -7.46
N ARG A 149 -37.67 1.90 -7.69
CA ARG A 149 -38.92 1.94 -6.88
C ARG A 149 -39.72 0.65 -6.96
N GLN A 150 -39.86 0.07 -8.15
CA GLN A 150 -40.56 -1.20 -8.33
C GLN A 150 -39.83 -2.34 -7.62
N HIS A 151 -38.50 -2.35 -7.64
CA HIS A 151 -37.71 -3.35 -6.94
C HIS A 151 -37.84 -3.22 -5.42
N LEU A 152 -37.67 -2.01 -4.88
CA LEU A 152 -37.90 -1.71 -3.46
C LEU A 152 -39.33 -2.10 -3.03
N GLY A 153 -40.34 -1.82 -3.87
CA GLY A 153 -41.72 -2.23 -3.64
C GLY A 153 -41.94 -3.74 -3.62
N ARG A 154 -41.13 -4.52 -4.35
CA ARG A 154 -41.13 -5.99 -4.30
C ARG A 154 -40.43 -6.53 -3.06
N LEU A 155 -39.26 -5.98 -2.71
CA LEU A 155 -38.50 -6.39 -1.52
C LEU A 155 -39.31 -6.24 -0.23
N ARG A 156 -40.16 -5.20 -0.16
CA ARG A 156 -41.09 -5.00 0.94
C ARG A 156 -41.96 -6.22 1.23
N HIS A 157 -42.34 -7.02 0.23
CA HIS A 157 -43.36 -8.06 0.35
C HIS A 157 -42.81 -9.49 0.24
N LEU A 158 -41.54 -9.71 0.57
CA LEU A 158 -40.89 -11.02 0.42
C LEU A 158 -41.34 -12.09 1.44
N GLY A 159 -42.24 -11.76 2.39
CA GLY A 159 -42.79 -12.70 3.38
C GLY A 159 -44.12 -13.32 2.98
N ALA A 160 -44.36 -14.57 3.41
CA ALA A 160 -45.63 -15.29 3.18
C ALA A 160 -46.87 -14.60 3.80
N GLY A 161 -46.67 -13.66 4.73
CA GLY A 161 -47.72 -12.86 5.38
C GLY A 161 -47.85 -11.42 4.89
N GLY A 162 -47.09 -10.99 3.86
CA GLY A 162 -47.10 -9.59 3.40
C GLY A 162 -46.47 -8.60 4.39
N GLU A 163 -45.63 -9.09 5.29
CA GLU A 163 -44.90 -8.28 6.26
C GLU A 163 -43.81 -7.46 5.57
N SER A 164 -43.67 -6.19 5.95
CA SER A 164 -42.65 -5.27 5.41
C SER A 164 -41.25 -5.63 5.91
N PHE A 165 -40.37 -6.07 5.01
CA PHE A 165 -38.97 -6.34 5.34
C PHE A 165 -38.09 -5.09 5.25
N PRO A 166 -37.13 -4.90 6.18
CA PRO A 166 -36.12 -3.85 6.06
C PRO A 166 -35.17 -4.16 4.89
N ALA A 167 -34.85 -3.15 4.09
CA ALA A 167 -33.86 -3.23 3.03
C ALA A 167 -32.48 -2.82 3.55
N PHE A 168 -31.47 -3.65 3.34
CA PHE A 168 -30.06 -3.35 3.65
C PHE A 168 -29.29 -3.13 2.36
N LEU A 169 -28.62 -1.99 2.25
CA LEU A 169 -27.85 -1.59 1.07
C LEU A 169 -26.41 -1.28 1.50
N ASP A 170 -25.45 -1.96 0.90
CA ASP A 170 -24.01 -1.80 1.19
C ASP A 170 -23.33 -1.10 0.02
N ASP A 171 -22.82 0.11 0.28
CA ASP A 171 -22.21 1.03 -0.70
C ASP A 171 -22.97 1.13 -2.06
N PRO A 172 -24.30 1.33 -2.06
CA PRO A 172 -25.11 1.23 -3.27
C PRO A 172 -24.86 2.34 -4.30
N PHE A 173 -24.08 3.37 -3.96
CA PHE A 173 -23.92 4.58 -4.79
C PHE A 173 -22.48 4.88 -5.21
N VAL A 174 -21.51 3.98 -4.96
CA VAL A 174 -20.07 4.26 -5.17
C VAL A 174 -19.74 4.65 -6.62
N ASP A 175 -20.26 3.93 -7.61
CA ASP A 175 -19.90 4.10 -9.03
C ASP A 175 -20.84 5.03 -9.81
N LEU A 176 -21.68 5.81 -9.12
CA LEU A 176 -22.66 6.69 -9.75
C LEU A 176 -22.12 8.11 -9.95
N ASP A 177 -22.50 8.71 -11.08
CA ASP A 177 -22.29 10.13 -11.35
C ASP A 177 -22.97 11.01 -10.27
N PRO A 178 -22.39 12.14 -9.84
CA PRO A 178 -22.94 12.94 -8.76
C PRO A 178 -24.40 13.39 -8.98
N ALA A 179 -24.81 13.67 -10.23
CA ALA A 179 -26.20 14.06 -10.51
C ALA A 179 -27.17 12.89 -10.24
N GLN A 180 -26.85 11.70 -10.74
CA GLN A 180 -27.65 10.48 -10.55
C GLN A 180 -27.70 10.05 -9.08
N LYS A 181 -26.60 10.24 -8.35
CA LYS A 181 -26.48 9.94 -6.93
C LYS A 181 -27.49 10.73 -6.10
N VAL A 182 -27.58 12.05 -6.31
CA VAL A 182 -28.54 12.91 -5.59
C VAL A 182 -29.98 12.50 -5.90
N GLU A 183 -30.28 12.20 -7.16
CA GLU A 183 -31.62 11.74 -7.55
C GLU A 183 -32.01 10.42 -6.87
N LEU A 184 -31.11 9.43 -6.89
CA LEU A 184 -31.37 8.12 -6.30
C LEU A 184 -31.45 8.15 -4.77
N LEU A 185 -30.68 9.04 -4.12
CA LEU A 185 -30.83 9.31 -2.69
C LEU A 185 -32.22 9.89 -2.37
N GLY A 186 -32.74 10.79 -3.20
CA GLY A 186 -34.10 11.30 -3.08
C GLY A 186 -35.17 10.20 -3.24
N VAL A 187 -34.97 9.28 -4.18
CA VAL A 187 -35.83 8.12 -4.35
C VAL A 187 -35.77 7.20 -3.14
N ALA A 188 -34.59 6.94 -2.60
CA ALA A 188 -34.40 6.11 -1.41
C ALA A 188 -35.06 6.76 -0.18
N ALA A 189 -34.89 8.06 0.03
CA ALA A 189 -35.54 8.82 1.09
C ALA A 189 -37.07 8.80 0.98
N GLN A 190 -37.62 8.92 -0.24
CA GLN A 190 -39.06 8.81 -0.43
C GLN A 190 -39.57 7.38 -0.19
N ALA A 191 -38.79 6.36 -0.58
CA ALA A 191 -39.13 4.96 -0.35
C ALA A 191 -39.04 4.57 1.13
N SER A 192 -38.17 5.22 1.92
CA SER A 192 -38.02 4.96 3.36
C SER A 192 -39.31 5.25 4.15
N ARG A 193 -40.19 6.10 3.61
CA ARG A 193 -41.52 6.37 4.18
C ARG A 193 -42.45 5.17 4.17
N GLN A 194 -42.18 4.17 3.35
CA GLN A 194 -43.03 2.98 3.19
C GLN A 194 -42.35 1.68 3.62
N GLN A 195 -41.04 1.69 3.85
CA GLN A 195 -40.26 0.55 4.33
C GLN A 195 -38.99 1.03 5.02
N GLN A 196 -38.50 0.29 6.00
CA GLN A 196 -37.22 0.64 6.61
C GLN A 196 -36.07 0.38 5.62
N ILE A 197 -35.18 1.35 5.44
CA ILE A 197 -34.00 1.23 4.58
C ILE A 197 -32.77 1.57 5.42
N VAL A 198 -31.78 0.67 5.43
CA VAL A 198 -30.50 0.83 6.10
C VAL A 198 -29.42 0.90 5.02
N VAL A 199 -28.72 2.02 4.96
CA VAL A 199 -27.59 2.22 4.04
C VAL A 199 -26.30 2.22 4.84
N LEU A 200 -25.40 1.30 4.52
CA LEU A 200 -24.03 1.30 4.97
C LEU A 200 -23.18 1.92 3.86
N THR A 201 -22.43 2.97 4.17
CA THR A 201 -21.54 3.58 3.18
C THR A 201 -20.38 4.33 3.81
N ASP A 202 -19.25 4.36 3.10
CA ASP A 202 -18.09 5.21 3.39
C ASP A 202 -17.97 6.38 2.39
N ASP A 203 -18.96 6.56 1.49
CA ASP A 203 -18.94 7.63 0.51
C ASP A 203 -19.16 9.01 1.18
N PRO A 204 -18.16 9.93 1.11
CA PRO A 204 -18.25 11.23 1.77
C PRO A 204 -19.40 12.10 1.23
N ALA A 205 -19.79 11.93 -0.03
CA ALA A 205 -20.91 12.67 -0.62
C ALA A 205 -22.25 12.22 -0.03
N VAL A 206 -22.45 10.91 0.13
CA VAL A 206 -23.66 10.34 0.74
C VAL A 206 -23.73 10.71 2.23
N VAL A 207 -22.60 10.64 2.94
CA VAL A 207 -22.52 11.07 4.35
C VAL A 207 -22.85 12.56 4.49
N HIS A 208 -22.32 13.42 3.62
CA HIS A 208 -22.62 14.84 3.65
C HIS A 208 -24.11 15.12 3.42
N TRP A 209 -24.71 14.47 2.40
CA TRP A 209 -26.14 14.55 2.15
C TRP A 209 -26.96 14.07 3.36
N ALA A 210 -26.61 12.92 3.95
CA ALA A 210 -27.32 12.35 5.10
C ALA A 210 -27.26 13.26 6.33
N ARG A 211 -26.15 13.97 6.56
CA ARG A 211 -26.04 14.99 7.62
C ARG A 211 -27.01 16.15 7.42
N LEU A 212 -27.21 16.58 6.17
CA LEU A 212 -28.17 17.64 5.85
C LEU A 212 -29.61 17.14 6.04
N GLU A 213 -29.92 15.93 5.57
CA GLU A 213 -31.28 15.38 5.63
C GLU A 213 -31.69 14.94 7.05
N CYS A 214 -30.72 14.52 7.88
CA CYS A 214 -30.96 14.19 9.29
C CYS A 214 -31.53 15.38 10.08
N ILE A 215 -31.21 16.62 9.67
CA ILE A 215 -31.76 17.83 10.29
C ILE A 215 -33.28 17.92 10.09
N SER A 216 -33.78 17.45 8.93
CA SER A 216 -35.21 17.40 8.61
C SER A 216 -35.98 16.37 9.45
N GLY A 217 -35.29 15.43 10.10
CA GLY A 217 -35.86 14.46 11.04
C GLY A 217 -36.35 13.14 10.43
N ASP A 218 -36.37 13.01 9.09
CA ASP A 218 -36.81 11.79 8.39
C ASP A 218 -35.72 10.71 8.29
N LEU A 219 -34.48 11.02 8.70
CA LEU A 219 -33.31 10.14 8.61
C LEU A 219 -32.53 10.12 9.92
N ALA A 220 -32.08 8.93 10.32
CA ALA A 220 -31.15 8.74 11.42
C ALA A 220 -29.75 8.43 10.87
N LEU A 221 -28.76 9.24 11.24
CA LEU A 221 -27.36 9.03 10.87
C LEU A 221 -26.59 8.43 12.05
N VAL A 222 -25.97 7.27 11.84
CA VAL A 222 -25.08 6.64 12.82
C VAL A 222 -23.65 6.76 12.32
N GLU A 223 -22.84 7.54 13.04
CA GLU A 223 -21.41 7.67 12.75
C GLU A 223 -20.60 6.86 13.77
N PRO A 224 -19.49 6.23 13.35
CA PRO A 224 -18.58 5.58 14.28
C PRO A 224 -18.03 6.61 15.27
N ALA A 225 -18.02 6.27 16.56
CA ALA A 225 -17.57 7.16 17.64
C ALA A 225 -16.08 7.51 17.51
N GLY A 226 -15.78 8.56 16.74
CA GLY A 226 -14.58 9.40 16.76
C GLY A 226 -13.24 8.77 16.37
N ARG A 227 -12.70 9.21 15.23
CA ARG A 227 -11.64 10.22 15.31
C ARG A 227 -12.30 11.59 15.29
N SER A 228 -12.29 12.26 16.43
CA SER A 228 -12.83 13.61 16.58
C SER A 228 -12.03 14.61 15.74
N ARG A 229 -12.75 15.56 15.11
CA ARG A 229 -12.28 16.75 14.39
C ARG A 229 -11.34 17.67 15.22
N ALA A 230 -11.04 17.30 16.48
CA ALA A 230 -10.04 17.93 17.34
C ALA A 230 -8.59 17.65 16.93
N ASP A 231 -8.30 16.55 16.20
CA ASP A 231 -6.92 16.21 15.82
C ASP A 231 -6.36 17.03 14.65
N GLU A 232 -7.21 17.55 13.76
CA GLU A 232 -6.75 18.37 12.62
C GLU A 232 -6.22 19.74 13.06
N THR A 233 -6.77 20.30 14.14
CA THR A 233 -6.34 21.61 14.64
C THR A 233 -4.97 21.53 15.35
N SER A 234 -4.64 20.38 15.95
CA SER A 234 -3.34 20.13 16.58
C SER A 234 -2.22 19.87 15.56
N ALA A 235 -2.55 19.27 14.42
CA ALA A 235 -1.60 19.08 13.32
C ALA A 235 -1.19 20.41 12.67
N SER A 236 -2.14 21.35 12.47
CA SER A 236 -1.83 22.67 11.92
C SER A 236 -1.02 23.55 12.89
N LYS A 237 -1.26 23.44 14.21
CA LYS A 237 -0.46 24.18 15.21
C LYS A 237 0.97 23.66 15.36
N ARG A 238 1.23 22.36 15.16
CA ARG A 238 2.59 21.79 15.18
C ARG A 238 3.43 22.18 13.96
N SER A 239 2.82 22.45 12.80
CA SER A 239 3.56 22.84 11.60
C SER A 239 4.04 24.30 11.58
N ARG A 240 3.55 25.16 12.49
CA ARG A 240 3.99 26.58 12.58
C ARG A 240 5.14 26.83 13.55
N HIS A 241 5.61 25.81 14.28
CA HIS A 241 6.72 25.95 15.25
C HIS A 241 8.03 25.28 14.82
N VAL A 242 8.15 24.81 13.58
CA VAL A 242 9.41 24.30 13.01
C VAL A 242 9.70 25.04 11.70
N ALA A 243 9.97 26.34 11.82
CA ALA A 243 10.66 27.14 10.82
C ALA A 243 11.23 28.37 11.54
N ALA A 244 12.41 28.18 12.14
CA ALA A 244 13.36 29.22 12.49
C ALA A 244 14.66 28.89 11.77
#